data_AF-A0A7C6SVL1-F1
#
_entry.id   AF-A0A7C6SVL1-F1
#
_cell.length_a   1.000
_cell.length_b   1.000
_cell.length_c   1.000
_cell.angle_alpha   90.00
_cell.angle_beta   90.00
_cell.angle_gamma   90.00
#
_symmetry.space_group_name_H-M   'P 1'
#
loop_
_entity.id
_entity.type
_entity.pdbx_description
1 polymer ?
#
loop_
_entity_poly.entity_id
_entity_poly.type
_entity_poly.pdbx_seq_one_letter_code
_entity_poly.pdbx_strand_id
1 'polypeptide(L)'
;MSFNWINVGDYTSNIFLLMDRWLIRYIVHQYEDHQNFDENLGIILAYNPTVAWYFGKRAPETIEKRDRLIANAPKGLTDKEIRLAEDFVFDVLDWAIVLVDPDVMNSNCNYIYNWDKDRLLELADFSDKVVLDVGAGTGRLAFAVAHLAKHVYASEPVETRFRILLSHEFSGWRYL
;
A
#
# COMPACT_ATOMS: atom_id res chain seq x y z
N MET A 1 -14.56 -2.73 1.69
CA MET A 1 -14.72 -3.54 2.92
C MET A 1 -13.61 -3.10 3.86
N SER A 2 -13.96 -2.50 5.00
CA SER A 2 -13.00 -2.04 6.01
C SER A 2 -12.51 -3.22 6.85
N PHE A 3 -11.21 -3.25 7.17
CA PHE A 3 -10.61 -4.29 8.03
C PHE A 3 -10.49 -3.84 9.49
N ASN A 4 -10.76 -2.56 9.77
CA ASN A 4 -10.56 -1.89 11.05
C ASN A 4 -9.15 -2.06 11.62
N TRP A 5 -8.11 -2.11 10.79
CA TRP A 5 -6.71 -2.21 11.25
C TRP A 5 -6.13 -0.85 11.65
N ILE A 6 -6.78 0.24 11.26
CA ILE A 6 -6.34 1.60 11.59
C ILE A 6 -7.47 2.40 12.23
N ASN A 7 -7.10 3.43 12.98
CA ASN A 7 -8.00 4.52 13.30
C ASN A 7 -7.84 5.61 12.23
N VAL A 8 -8.85 5.77 11.37
CA VAL A 8 -8.82 6.71 10.24
C VAL A 8 -8.54 8.16 10.65
N GLY A 9 -8.92 8.52 11.89
CA GLY A 9 -8.67 9.83 12.49
C GLY A 9 -7.18 10.19 12.61
N ASP A 10 -6.31 9.21 12.66
CA ASP A 10 -4.86 9.41 12.87
C ASP A 10 -4.11 9.73 11.57
N TYR A 11 -4.78 9.61 10.41
CA TYR A 11 -4.19 9.82 9.10
C TYR A 11 -4.68 11.09 8.43
N THR A 12 -3.92 11.59 7.47
CA THR A 12 -4.31 12.67 6.55
C THR A 12 -4.02 12.24 5.12
N SER A 13 -4.56 12.95 4.13
CA SER A 13 -4.33 12.66 2.70
C SER A 13 -2.85 12.63 2.31
N ASN A 14 -1.93 13.15 3.12
CA ASN A 14 -0.50 12.99 2.90
C ASN A 14 -0.02 11.53 2.90
N ILE A 15 -0.77 10.59 3.49
CA ILE A 15 -0.44 9.15 3.45
C ILE A 15 -0.34 8.63 2.01
N PHE A 16 -1.09 9.21 1.09
CA PHE A 16 -1.03 8.91 -0.34
C PHE A 16 0.34 9.19 -0.97
N LEU A 17 1.13 10.09 -0.39
CA LEU A 17 2.48 10.41 -0.87
C LEU A 17 3.49 9.26 -0.65
N LEU A 18 3.15 8.29 0.21
CA LEU A 18 3.96 7.09 0.45
C LEU A 18 3.58 5.94 -0.50
N MET A 19 2.46 6.06 -1.21
CA MET A 19 1.99 5.02 -2.12
C MET A 19 2.76 5.02 -3.43
N ASP A 20 2.97 3.84 -3.99
CA ASP A 20 3.60 3.67 -5.30
C ASP A 20 2.59 3.69 -6.44
N ARG A 21 3.13 3.56 -7.66
CA ARG A 21 2.37 3.56 -8.90
C ARG A 21 1.26 2.52 -8.91
N TRP A 22 1.52 1.31 -8.40
CA TRP A 22 0.56 0.21 -8.47
C TRP A 22 -0.60 0.42 -7.51
N LEU A 23 -0.31 0.84 -6.27
CA LEU A 23 -1.36 1.20 -5.30
C LEU A 23 -2.21 2.38 -5.81
N ILE A 24 -1.60 3.44 -6.34
CA ILE A 24 -2.32 4.59 -6.90
C ILE A 24 -3.23 4.14 -8.05
N ARG A 25 -2.69 3.36 -8.99
CA ARG A 25 -3.48 2.81 -10.10
C ARG A 25 -4.65 1.96 -9.60
N TYR A 26 -4.42 1.13 -8.59
CA TYR A 26 -5.45 0.28 -8.00
C TYR A 26 -6.55 1.12 -7.35
N ILE A 27 -6.18 2.09 -6.52
CA ILE A 27 -7.12 3.01 -5.84
C ILE A 27 -7.98 3.76 -6.86
N VAL A 28 -7.36 4.30 -7.91
CA VAL A 28 -8.08 5.12 -8.89
C VAL A 28 -9.04 4.28 -9.73
N HIS A 29 -8.75 3.02 -10.04
CA HIS A 29 -9.58 2.25 -11.00
C HIS A 29 -10.42 1.13 -10.39
N GLN A 30 -10.02 0.55 -9.26
CA GLN A 30 -10.66 -0.67 -8.76
C GLN A 30 -11.99 -0.42 -8.04
N TYR A 31 -12.21 0.81 -7.55
CA TYR A 31 -13.37 1.15 -6.72
C TYR A 31 -14.48 1.89 -7.48
N GLU A 32 -14.52 1.77 -8.82
CA GLU A 32 -15.54 2.40 -9.69
C GLU A 32 -16.98 2.05 -9.28
N ASP A 33 -17.20 0.80 -8.87
CA ASP A 33 -18.52 0.33 -8.44
C ASP A 33 -18.81 0.61 -6.95
N HIS A 34 -17.84 1.14 -6.20
CA HIS A 34 -18.04 1.45 -4.80
C HIS A 34 -18.75 2.80 -4.67
N GLN A 35 -20.00 2.77 -4.21
CA GLN A 35 -20.82 3.95 -4.07
C GLN A 35 -20.07 5.07 -3.31
N ASN A 36 -20.11 6.28 -3.88
CA ASN A 36 -19.49 7.50 -3.38
C ASN A 36 -17.95 7.50 -3.29
N PHE A 37 -17.24 6.44 -3.71
CA PHE A 37 -15.78 6.41 -3.60
C PHE A 37 -15.11 7.45 -4.50
N ASP A 38 -15.47 7.47 -5.78
CA ASP A 38 -14.92 8.43 -6.75
C ASP A 38 -15.25 9.89 -6.36
N GLU A 39 -16.43 10.14 -5.76
CA GLU A 39 -16.81 11.46 -5.25
C GLU A 39 -15.90 11.90 -4.10
N ASN A 40 -15.72 11.06 -3.08
CA ASN A 40 -14.88 11.39 -1.93
C ASN A 40 -13.39 11.47 -2.31
N LEU A 41 -12.91 10.57 -3.17
CA LEU A 41 -11.55 10.65 -3.71
C LEU A 41 -11.35 11.94 -4.52
N GLY A 42 -12.34 12.34 -5.33
CA GLY A 42 -12.33 13.60 -6.06
C GLY A 42 -12.22 14.81 -5.14
N ILE A 43 -12.96 14.83 -4.02
CA ILE A 43 -12.85 15.88 -2.99
C ILE A 43 -11.43 15.95 -2.44
N ILE A 44 -10.86 14.82 -2.02
CA ILE A 44 -9.49 14.79 -1.46
C ILE A 44 -8.49 15.34 -2.47
N LEU A 45 -8.58 14.92 -3.74
CA LEU A 45 -7.65 15.35 -4.79
C LEU A 45 -7.83 16.83 -5.16
N ALA A 46 -9.07 17.34 -5.18
CA ALA A 46 -9.35 18.74 -5.49
C ALA A 46 -8.83 19.70 -4.40
N TYR A 47 -8.92 19.28 -3.13
CA TYR A 47 -8.53 20.07 -1.98
C TYR A 47 -7.11 19.79 -1.47
N ASN A 48 -6.43 18.78 -2.00
CA ASN A 48 -5.00 18.54 -1.79
C ASN A 48 -4.24 18.47 -3.13
N PRO A 49 -3.85 19.64 -3.70
CA PRO A 49 -3.15 19.71 -4.98
C PRO A 49 -1.80 18.97 -5.00
N THR A 50 -1.12 18.87 -3.85
CA THR A 50 0.15 18.14 -3.74
C THR A 50 -0.07 16.64 -3.96
N VAL A 51 -1.12 16.06 -3.36
CA VAL A 51 -1.48 14.66 -3.57
C VAL A 51 -1.93 14.42 -5.02
N ALA A 52 -2.76 15.30 -5.58
CA ALA A 52 -3.19 15.21 -6.97
C ALA A 52 -2.02 15.28 -7.97
N TRP A 53 -1.06 16.17 -7.73
CA TRP A 53 0.18 16.24 -8.50
C TRP A 53 0.97 14.94 -8.37
N TYR A 54 1.14 14.43 -7.15
CA TYR A 54 1.86 13.19 -6.89
C TYR A 54 1.25 12.00 -7.62
N PHE A 55 -0.09 11.87 -7.61
CA PHE A 55 -0.80 10.83 -8.36
C PHE A 55 -0.43 10.84 -9.84
N GLY A 56 -0.48 12.00 -10.49
CA GLY A 56 -0.14 12.10 -11.92
C GLY A 56 1.35 11.91 -12.21
N LYS A 57 2.23 12.21 -11.25
CA LYS A 57 3.67 11.95 -11.40
C LYS A 57 4.02 10.48 -11.21
N ARG A 58 3.44 9.83 -10.21
CA ARG A 58 3.76 8.46 -9.83
C ARG A 58 3.01 7.43 -10.70
N ALA A 59 1.78 7.73 -11.12
CA ALA A 59 0.97 6.90 -12.00
C ALA A 59 0.36 7.73 -13.16
N PRO A 60 1.15 8.07 -14.20
CA PRO A 60 0.66 8.88 -15.33
C PRO A 60 -0.58 8.32 -16.03
N GLU A 61 -0.76 7.00 -16.01
CA GLU A 61 -1.93 6.34 -16.58
C GLU A 61 -3.26 6.71 -15.91
N THR A 62 -3.23 7.23 -14.67
CA THR A 62 -4.44 7.61 -13.94
C THR A 62 -4.85 9.06 -14.17
N ILE A 63 -4.05 9.85 -14.91
CA ILE A 63 -4.25 11.31 -15.07
C ILE A 63 -5.65 11.65 -15.59
N GLU A 64 -6.11 10.97 -16.65
CA GLU A 64 -7.42 11.26 -17.24
C GLU A 64 -8.55 11.07 -16.23
N LYS A 65 -8.54 9.94 -15.50
CA LYS A 65 -9.56 9.67 -14.49
C LYS A 65 -9.42 10.65 -13.31
N ARG A 66 -8.21 10.86 -12.79
CA ARG A 66 -7.92 11.82 -11.72
C ARG A 66 -8.49 13.20 -12.05
N ASP A 67 -8.25 13.71 -13.25
CA ASP A 67 -8.69 15.04 -13.66
C ASP A 67 -10.21 15.13 -13.75
N ARG A 68 -10.88 14.04 -14.18
CA ARG A 68 -12.35 13.95 -14.10
C ARG A 68 -12.85 13.96 -12.66
N LEU A 69 -12.22 13.23 -11.74
CA LEU A 69 -12.59 13.22 -10.32
C LEU A 69 -12.48 14.62 -9.70
N ILE A 70 -11.37 15.32 -9.97
CA ILE A 70 -11.13 16.68 -9.48
C ILE A 70 -12.16 17.65 -10.08
N ALA A 71 -12.44 17.56 -11.37
CA ALA A 71 -13.39 18.45 -12.05
C ALA A 71 -14.83 18.28 -11.54
N ASN A 72 -15.20 17.07 -11.12
CA ASN A 72 -16.53 16.75 -10.60
C ASN A 72 -16.69 17.03 -9.10
N ALA A 73 -15.59 17.34 -8.38
CA ALA A 73 -15.65 17.60 -6.96
C ALA A 73 -16.46 18.87 -6.65
N PRO A 74 -17.34 18.85 -5.63
CA PRO A 74 -18.09 20.03 -5.22
C PRO A 74 -17.14 21.14 -4.72
N LYS A 75 -17.52 22.39 -4.99
CA LYS A 75 -16.74 23.58 -4.63
C LYS A 75 -17.27 24.22 -3.35
N GLY A 76 -16.39 24.91 -2.64
CA GLY A 76 -16.76 25.67 -1.44
C GLY A 76 -17.04 24.82 -0.20
N LEU A 77 -16.56 23.57 -0.18
CA LEU A 77 -16.59 22.72 1.00
C LEU A 77 -15.80 23.33 2.17
N THR A 78 -16.28 23.04 3.37
CA THR A 78 -15.62 23.33 4.64
C THR A 78 -14.56 22.28 4.97
N ASP A 79 -13.61 22.62 5.84
CA ASP A 79 -12.57 21.69 6.32
C ASP A 79 -13.17 20.40 6.93
N LYS A 80 -14.34 20.52 7.58
CA LYS A 80 -15.04 19.36 8.15
C LYS A 80 -15.57 18.42 7.08
N GLU A 81 -16.10 18.94 5.98
CA GLU A 81 -16.61 18.11 4.87
C GLU A 81 -15.46 17.43 4.13
N ILE A 82 -14.35 18.15 3.93
CA ILE A 82 -13.12 17.58 3.36
C ILE A 82 -12.62 16.44 4.26
N ARG A 83 -12.63 16.65 5.58
CA ARG A 83 -12.21 15.63 6.53
C ARG A 83 -13.09 14.38 6.52
N LEU A 84 -14.41 14.54 6.40
CA LEU A 84 -15.33 13.41 6.27
C LEU A 84 -15.06 12.59 4.99
N ALA A 85 -14.66 13.24 3.91
CA ALA A 85 -14.26 12.55 2.68
C ALA A 85 -12.95 11.75 2.88
N GLU A 86 -11.97 12.30 3.60
CA GLU A 86 -10.76 11.57 3.99
C GLU A 86 -11.10 10.34 4.82
N ASP A 87 -11.86 10.50 5.91
CA ASP A 87 -12.22 9.40 6.81
C ASP A 87 -12.96 8.28 6.08
N PHE A 88 -13.87 8.62 5.15
CA PHE A 88 -14.57 7.65 4.31
C PHE A 88 -13.61 6.86 3.41
N VAL A 89 -12.72 7.57 2.69
CA VAL A 89 -11.77 6.92 1.77
C VAL A 89 -10.78 6.05 2.57
N PHE A 90 -10.34 6.50 3.73
CA PHE A 90 -9.43 5.73 4.59
C PHE A 90 -10.09 4.50 5.21
N ASP A 91 -11.38 4.54 5.54
CA ASP A 91 -12.10 3.34 5.98
C ASP A 91 -12.16 2.28 4.86
N VAL A 92 -12.35 2.70 3.61
CA VAL A 92 -12.32 1.80 2.45
C VAL A 92 -10.90 1.30 2.14
N LEU A 93 -9.89 2.15 2.34
CA LEU A 93 -8.49 1.91 2.00
C LEU A 93 -7.59 1.55 3.20
N ASP A 94 -8.18 1.16 4.33
CA ASP A 94 -7.47 0.74 5.54
C ASP A 94 -6.27 -0.16 5.21
N TRP A 95 -6.52 -1.23 4.46
CA TRP A 95 -5.49 -2.18 4.05
C TRP A 95 -4.33 -1.51 3.30
N ALA A 96 -4.59 -0.50 2.47
CA ALA A 96 -3.58 0.20 1.69
C ALA A 96 -2.73 1.12 2.55
N ILE A 97 -3.33 1.72 3.58
CA ILE A 97 -2.64 2.57 4.56
C ILE A 97 -1.70 1.72 5.41
N VAL A 98 -2.15 0.56 5.88
CA VAL A 98 -1.30 -0.39 6.62
C VAL A 98 -0.06 -0.77 5.82
N LEU A 99 -0.16 -0.89 4.50
CA LEU A 99 1.00 -1.27 3.66
C LEU A 99 2.08 -0.21 3.54
N VAL A 100 1.76 1.05 3.82
CA VAL A 100 2.71 2.17 3.74
C VAL A 100 3.12 2.69 5.12
N ASP A 101 2.54 2.14 6.19
CA ASP A 101 2.84 2.43 7.59
C ASP A 101 3.43 1.18 8.29
N PRO A 102 4.77 1.07 8.38
CA PRO A 102 5.45 -0.09 8.98
C PRO A 102 5.01 -0.38 10.41
N ASP A 103 4.82 0.67 11.21
CA ASP A 103 4.62 0.53 12.66
C ASP A 103 3.24 -0.06 12.92
N VAL A 104 2.25 0.40 12.18
CA VAL A 104 0.89 -0.15 12.21
C VAL A 104 0.86 -1.57 11.62
N MET A 105 1.56 -1.83 10.51
CA MET A 105 1.66 -3.19 9.98
C MET A 105 2.27 -4.15 11.01
N ASN A 106 3.33 -3.75 11.71
CA ASN A 106 3.99 -4.58 12.71
C ASN A 106 3.19 -4.74 14.01
N SER A 107 2.30 -3.80 14.33
CA SER A 107 1.51 -3.84 15.58
C SER A 107 0.14 -4.50 15.40
N ASN A 108 -0.52 -4.22 14.27
CA ASN A 108 -1.93 -4.54 14.06
C ASN A 108 -2.14 -5.73 13.11
N CYS A 109 -1.12 -6.10 12.33
CA CYS A 109 -1.22 -7.16 11.33
C CYS A 109 -0.62 -8.48 11.83
N ASN A 110 -1.32 -9.17 12.73
CA ASN A 110 -0.80 -10.37 13.41
C ASN A 110 -0.34 -11.48 12.47
N TYR A 111 -0.97 -11.67 11.30
CA TYR A 111 -0.57 -12.69 10.35
C TYR A 111 0.75 -12.35 9.64
N ILE A 112 1.20 -11.08 9.67
CA ILE A 112 2.48 -10.65 9.11
C ILE A 112 3.62 -10.76 10.13
N TYR A 113 3.40 -10.45 11.42
CA TYR A 113 4.46 -10.49 12.44
C TYR A 113 4.48 -11.75 13.30
N ASN A 114 3.34 -12.39 13.54
CA ASN A 114 3.20 -13.55 14.44
C ASN A 114 3.21 -14.88 13.66
N TRP A 115 4.05 -14.96 12.62
CA TRP A 115 4.27 -16.20 11.87
C TRP A 115 5.61 -16.81 12.26
N ASP A 116 5.66 -18.14 12.20
CA ASP A 116 6.85 -18.91 12.55
C ASP A 116 7.53 -19.40 11.27
N LYS A 117 8.79 -19.02 11.08
CA LYS A 117 9.59 -19.42 9.91
C LYS A 117 9.73 -20.93 9.81
N ASP A 118 9.72 -21.66 10.93
CA ASP A 118 9.92 -23.09 10.94
C ASP A 118 8.74 -23.80 10.26
N ARG A 119 7.54 -23.21 10.30
CA ARG A 119 6.38 -23.71 9.53
C ARG A 119 6.60 -23.66 8.03
N LEU A 120 7.30 -22.65 7.51
CA LEU A 120 7.66 -22.59 6.10
C LEU A 120 8.71 -23.67 5.77
N LEU A 121 9.72 -23.83 6.63
CA LEU A 121 10.80 -24.79 6.45
C LEU A 121 10.34 -26.25 6.59
N GLU A 122 9.24 -26.50 7.31
CA GLU A 122 8.58 -27.80 7.39
C GLU A 122 7.85 -28.19 6.10
N LEU A 123 7.44 -27.21 5.27
CA LEU A 123 6.65 -27.48 4.06
C LEU A 123 7.49 -28.04 2.90
N ALA A 124 8.77 -27.68 2.83
CA ALA A 124 9.66 -28.11 1.75
C ALA A 124 11.13 -27.98 2.14
N ASP A 125 11.98 -28.82 1.54
CA ASP A 125 13.44 -28.63 1.58
C ASP A 125 13.87 -27.59 0.54
N PHE A 126 14.36 -26.45 1.02
CA PHE A 126 14.83 -25.34 0.21
C PHE A 126 16.32 -25.45 -0.17
N SER A 127 17.05 -26.44 0.35
CA SER A 127 18.50 -26.57 0.17
C SER A 127 18.90 -26.72 -1.30
N ASP A 128 19.81 -25.85 -1.76
CA ASP A 128 20.30 -25.80 -3.16
C ASP A 128 19.17 -25.68 -4.22
N LYS A 129 18.01 -25.13 -3.84
CA LYS A 129 16.88 -24.89 -4.76
C LYS A 129 16.86 -23.48 -5.32
N VAL A 130 16.26 -23.35 -6.50
CA VAL A 130 15.81 -22.05 -7.02
C VAL A 130 14.38 -21.82 -6.56
N VAL A 131 14.16 -20.76 -5.79
CA VAL A 131 12.87 -20.42 -5.20
C VAL A 131 12.30 -19.18 -5.89
N LEU A 132 11.00 -19.22 -6.19
CA LEU A 132 10.25 -18.08 -6.69
C LEU A 132 9.14 -17.75 -5.69
N ASP A 133 9.22 -16.57 -5.08
CA ASP A 133 8.21 -16.01 -4.18
C ASP A 133 7.37 -14.99 -4.98
N VAL A 134 6.09 -15.32 -5.23
CA VAL A 134 5.18 -14.50 -6.06
C VAL A 134 4.18 -13.81 -5.15
N GLY A 135 4.13 -12.47 -5.23
CA GLY A 135 3.41 -11.68 -4.22
C GLY A 135 4.21 -11.62 -2.93
N ALA A 136 5.52 -11.39 -3.05
CA ALA A 136 6.46 -11.47 -1.94
C ALA A 136 6.15 -10.49 -0.81
N GLY A 137 5.32 -9.47 -1.06
CA GLY A 137 4.94 -8.48 -0.07
C GLY A 137 6.18 -7.75 0.42
N THR A 138 6.46 -7.93 1.70
CA THR A 138 7.65 -7.36 2.36
C THR A 138 8.92 -8.20 2.18
N GLY A 139 8.82 -9.36 1.52
CA GLY A 139 9.91 -10.30 1.28
C GLY A 139 10.23 -11.20 2.46
N ARG A 140 9.46 -11.15 3.56
CA ARG A 140 9.77 -11.86 4.81
C ARG A 140 9.90 -13.39 4.62
N LEU A 141 9.08 -13.99 3.75
CA LEU A 141 9.18 -15.41 3.39
C LEU A 141 10.43 -15.69 2.53
N ALA A 142 10.64 -14.91 1.48
CA ALA A 142 11.84 -14.98 0.65
C ALA A 142 13.14 -14.90 1.48
N PHE A 143 13.22 -13.98 2.45
CA PHE A 143 14.39 -13.84 3.33
C PHE A 143 14.56 -15.03 4.29
N ALA A 144 13.47 -15.63 4.77
CA ALA A 144 13.55 -16.80 5.65
C ALA A 144 14.26 -17.99 4.99
N VAL A 145 14.10 -18.18 3.68
CA VAL A 145 14.71 -19.29 2.93
C VAL A 145 15.98 -18.91 2.17
N ALA A 146 16.32 -17.61 2.09
CA ALA A 146 17.43 -17.10 1.29
C ALA A 146 18.81 -17.68 1.66
N HIS A 147 19.01 -18.05 2.93
CA HIS A 147 20.27 -18.63 3.41
C HIS A 147 20.39 -20.15 3.14
N LEU A 148 19.31 -20.80 2.72
CA LEU A 148 19.25 -22.24 2.42
C LEU A 148 19.20 -22.49 0.91
N ALA A 149 18.45 -21.65 0.19
CA ALA A 149 18.26 -21.74 -1.24
C ALA A 149 19.52 -21.38 -2.03
N LYS A 150 19.63 -21.95 -3.23
CA LYS A 150 20.64 -21.57 -4.20
C LYS A 150 20.42 -20.14 -4.71
N HIS A 151 19.17 -19.84 -5.05
CA HIS A 151 18.71 -18.52 -5.48
C HIS A 151 17.26 -18.31 -5.04
N VAL A 152 16.91 -17.09 -4.65
CA VAL A 152 15.53 -16.68 -4.35
C VAL A 152 15.19 -15.49 -5.23
N TYR A 153 14.10 -15.60 -5.98
CA TYR A 153 13.51 -14.52 -6.76
C TYR A 153 12.21 -14.11 -6.09
N ALA A 154 12.11 -12.84 -5.69
CA ALA A 154 10.93 -12.29 -5.06
C ALA A 154 10.26 -11.31 -6.03
N SER A 155 9.01 -11.60 -6.39
CA SER A 155 8.21 -10.82 -7.33
C SER A 155 7.09 -10.09 -6.57
N GLU A 156 7.13 -8.76 -6.57
CA GLU A 156 6.12 -7.90 -5.95
C GLU A 156 5.91 -6.65 -6.81
N PRO A 157 4.67 -6.37 -7.26
CA PRO A 157 4.36 -5.17 -8.04
C PRO A 157 4.39 -3.85 -7.24
N VAL A 158 4.29 -3.91 -5.91
CA VAL A 158 4.25 -2.75 -5.00
C VAL A 158 5.67 -2.47 -4.45
N GLU A 159 6.42 -1.60 -5.14
CA GLU A 159 7.82 -1.27 -4.85
C GLU A 159 8.05 -0.86 -3.39
N THR A 160 7.13 -0.11 -2.79
CA THR A 160 7.32 0.44 -1.44
C THR A 160 7.41 -0.66 -0.37
N ARG A 161 6.81 -1.84 -0.59
CA ARG A 161 6.75 -2.92 0.41
C ARG A 161 8.10 -3.54 0.75
N PHE A 162 9.02 -3.61 -0.21
CA PHE A 162 10.38 -4.10 0.03
C PHE A 162 11.22 -3.11 0.85
N ARG A 163 11.02 -1.81 0.66
CA ARG A 163 11.82 -0.76 1.31
C ARG A 163 11.61 -0.72 2.82
N ILE A 164 10.41 -1.03 3.28
CA ILE A 164 10.01 -0.95 4.68
C ILE A 164 10.69 -2.01 5.55
N LEU A 165 10.95 -3.21 5.02
CA LEU A 165 11.54 -4.30 5.83
C LEU A 165 13.08 -4.23 5.85
N LEU A 166 13.70 -3.74 4.77
CA LEU A 166 15.15 -3.58 4.70
C LEU A 166 15.70 -2.51 5.66
N SER A 167 14.92 -1.46 5.94
CA SER A 167 15.34 -0.40 6.87
C SER A 167 15.31 -0.82 8.34
N HIS A 168 14.52 -1.85 8.69
CA HIS A 168 14.34 -2.31 10.07
C HIS A 168 15.05 -3.62 10.40
N GLU A 169 15.14 -4.59 9.48
CA GLU A 169 15.67 -5.93 9.78
C GLU A 169 16.97 -6.28 9.03
N PHE A 170 17.32 -5.58 7.93
CA PHE A 170 18.35 -6.06 7.00
C PHE A 170 19.22 -4.93 6.42
N SER A 171 19.98 -4.23 7.27
CA SER A 171 20.89 -3.13 6.89
C SER A 171 22.14 -3.55 6.07
N GLY A 172 22.11 -4.67 5.34
CA GLY A 172 23.27 -5.26 4.68
C GLY A 172 23.07 -5.73 3.23
N TRP A 173 21.87 -5.62 2.67
CA TRP A 173 21.57 -6.15 1.33
C TRP A 173 21.52 -5.04 0.29
N ARG A 174 22.27 -5.19 -0.81
CA ARG A 174 22.24 -4.29 -1.97
C ARG A 174 21.39 -4.90 -3.07
N TYR A 175 20.52 -4.10 -3.67
CA TYR A 175 19.82 -4.44 -4.90
C TYR A 175 20.79 -4.40 -6.09
N LEU A 176 20.58 -5.33 -7.04
CA LEU A 176 21.06 -5.23 -8.41
C LEU A 176 20.07 -4.41 -9.24
#